data_AF-A0A6N8VXC4-F1
#
_entry.id   AF-A0A6N8VXC4-F1
#
_cell.length_a   1.000
_cell.length_b   1.000
_cell.length_c   1.000
_cell.angle_alpha   90.00
_cell.angle_beta   90.00
_cell.angle_gamma   90.00
#
_symmetry.space_group_name_H-M   'P 1'
#
loop_
_entity.id
_entity.type
_entity.pdbx_description
1 polymer ?
#
loop_
_entity_poly.entity_id
_entity_poly.type
_entity_poly.pdbx_seq_one_letter_code
_entity_poly.pdbx_strand_id
1 'polypeptide(L)'
;MLSNGRNGGSLRQRAMPRLFVPVLWLAAVPLLACVAAACSSADTVNGEVRFHRDVDLPDGATVTVKLLDTSLADASAIELGRDVIEKAEQLPVQFAIEYDPAEIEGRAEITLSARVELGDELLYINDTVHPVLTRGNPRNSDIRVISVSEFDQCIAPLPGQIHSSFWDGDLPDDAFLEIRLWDVSEPEERLLVVEARFEDLGSFPIHFELPHEGVEISRHHRYELEANIWFDGELQFHIPNQDWRRTILPYCPDGNNLSIVNDVFPVSEFPAE
;
A
#
# COMPACT_ATOMS: atom_id res chain seq x y z
N MET A 1 64.12 47.24 -59.65
CA MET A 1 63.85 48.69 -59.53
C MET A 1 63.61 48.99 -58.07
N LEU A 2 64.44 49.88 -57.51
CA LEU A 2 64.25 50.67 -56.29
C LEU A 2 64.06 49.89 -54.97
N SER A 3 64.68 50.23 -53.85
CA SER A 3 65.73 51.20 -53.53
C SER A 3 66.13 50.93 -52.07
N ASN A 4 67.43 51.05 -51.78
CA ASN A 4 68.07 51.56 -50.55
C ASN A 4 67.13 52.14 -49.47
N GLY A 5 67.36 52.00 -48.18
CA GLY A 5 68.56 51.64 -47.41
C GLY A 5 68.60 52.44 -46.10
N ARG A 6 69.65 52.22 -45.27
CA ARG A 6 70.11 53.02 -44.10
C ARG A 6 69.25 52.94 -42.83
N ASN A 7 69.76 52.94 -41.60
CA ASN A 7 71.06 53.18 -40.96
C ASN A 7 71.03 52.34 -39.66
N GLY A 8 72.13 51.80 -39.11
CA GLY A 8 73.35 52.50 -38.73
C GLY A 8 73.21 52.99 -37.27
N GLY A 9 73.76 52.23 -36.32
CA GLY A 9 73.68 52.56 -34.89
C GLY A 9 74.50 51.64 -34.00
N SER A 10 75.82 51.59 -34.22
CA SER A 10 76.77 51.01 -33.28
C SER A 10 77.03 51.99 -32.12
N LEU A 11 76.79 51.57 -30.88
CA LEU A 11 77.42 52.19 -29.72
C LEU A 11 78.23 51.15 -28.96
N ARG A 12 79.51 51.47 -28.86
CA ARG A 12 80.57 50.78 -28.14
C ARG A 12 80.41 51.01 -26.62
N GLN A 13 81.21 50.24 -25.87
CA GLN A 13 81.68 50.49 -24.49
C GLN A 13 80.67 50.05 -23.41
N ARG A 14 81.05 49.36 -22.34
CA ARG A 14 82.33 49.21 -21.62
C ARG A 14 82.35 47.85 -20.93
N ALA A 15 83.51 47.21 -20.90
CA ALA A 15 83.80 46.14 -19.95
C ALA A 15 83.92 46.72 -18.53
N MET A 16 83.33 46.04 -17.54
CA MET A 16 83.78 46.06 -16.14
C MET A 16 83.48 44.70 -15.48
N PRO A 17 84.25 44.32 -14.43
CA PRO A 17 84.65 42.95 -14.18
C PRO A 17 83.85 42.23 -13.10
N ARG A 18 83.97 40.89 -13.11
CA ARG A 18 83.93 39.93 -11.99
C ARG A 18 82.84 40.12 -10.93
N LEU A 19 81.97 39.11 -10.79
CA LEU A 19 81.78 38.42 -9.50
C LEU A 19 81.22 37.02 -9.77
N PHE A 20 81.93 36.00 -9.29
CA PHE A 20 81.44 34.62 -9.19
C PHE A 20 80.31 34.59 -8.16
N VAL A 21 79.13 34.07 -8.54
CA VAL A 21 78.08 33.67 -7.58
C VAL A 21 77.62 32.26 -7.97
N PRO A 22 77.79 31.24 -7.11
CA PRO A 22 77.21 29.92 -7.30
C PRO A 22 75.80 29.92 -6.68
N VAL A 23 74.77 29.56 -7.43
CA VAL A 23 73.43 29.28 -6.89
C VAL A 23 72.93 28.01 -7.59
N LEU A 24 73.16 26.86 -6.97
CA LEU A 24 72.21 26.13 -6.13
C LEU A 24 71.09 25.50 -6.98
N TRP A 25 71.26 24.21 -7.27
CA TRP A 25 70.28 23.32 -7.87
C TRP A 25 69.00 23.31 -7.02
N LEU A 26 67.90 23.84 -7.56
CA LEU A 26 66.56 23.61 -7.03
C LEU A 26 66.08 22.24 -7.53
N ALA A 27 66.11 21.25 -6.65
CA ALA A 27 65.41 19.99 -6.85
C ALA A 27 63.90 20.25 -6.75
N ALA A 28 63.18 20.03 -7.84
CA ALA A 28 61.72 20.03 -7.85
C ALA A 28 61.22 18.77 -7.14
N VAL A 29 60.62 18.93 -5.96
CA VAL A 29 59.90 17.86 -5.25
C VAL A 29 58.49 17.79 -5.86
N PRO A 30 58.06 16.69 -6.49
CA PRO A 30 56.68 16.56 -6.89
C PRO A 30 55.86 16.33 -5.63
N LEU A 31 54.97 17.27 -5.31
CA LEU A 31 53.96 17.10 -4.27
C LEU A 31 52.97 16.04 -4.79
N LEU A 32 53.17 14.79 -4.36
CA LEU A 32 52.26 13.69 -4.64
C LEU A 32 50.98 13.95 -3.83
N ALA A 33 50.02 14.64 -4.45
CA ALA A 33 48.67 14.77 -3.90
C ALA A 33 48.02 13.39 -3.97
N CYS A 34 48.02 12.69 -2.83
CA CYS A 34 47.22 11.49 -2.66
C CYS A 34 45.76 11.94 -2.60
N VAL A 35 45.04 11.81 -3.73
CA VAL A 35 43.59 12.01 -3.75
C VAL A 35 43.00 10.79 -3.07
N ALA A 36 42.64 10.92 -1.79
CA ALA A 36 41.91 9.88 -1.09
C ALA A 36 40.53 9.76 -1.74
N ALA A 37 40.36 8.76 -2.60
CA ALA A 37 39.05 8.29 -2.99
C ALA A 37 38.42 7.70 -1.72
N ALA A 38 37.54 8.46 -1.07
CA ALA A 38 36.65 7.89 -0.06
C ALA A 38 35.78 6.85 -0.79
N CYS A 39 36.07 5.58 -0.54
CA CYS A 39 35.20 4.49 -0.96
C CYS A 39 33.94 4.61 -0.10
N SER A 40 32.82 5.11 -0.65
CA SER A 40 31.54 5.04 0.06
C SER A 40 31.20 3.56 0.21
N SER A 41 31.27 3.02 1.42
CA SER A 41 30.89 1.64 1.69
C SER A 41 29.36 1.57 1.73
N ALA A 42 28.71 1.21 0.63
CA ALA A 42 27.28 0.96 0.65
C ALA A 42 26.97 -0.24 1.57
N ASP A 43 25.93 -0.12 2.38
CA ASP A 43 25.38 -1.19 3.22
C ASP A 43 23.89 -1.37 2.87
N THR A 44 23.27 -2.45 3.34
CA THR A 44 21.93 -2.85 2.88
C THR A 44 20.97 -3.16 4.03
N VAL A 45 19.75 -2.63 3.95
CA VAL A 45 18.58 -3.05 4.75
C VAL A 45 17.70 -3.96 3.90
N ASN A 46 17.33 -5.12 4.43
CA ASN A 46 16.50 -6.11 3.73
C ASN A 46 15.22 -6.42 4.52
N GLY A 47 14.23 -6.97 3.83
CA GLY A 47 13.01 -7.50 4.42
C GLY A 47 11.98 -7.89 3.36
N GLU A 48 10.77 -8.16 3.81
CA GLU A 48 9.61 -8.39 2.94
C GLU A 48 8.51 -7.35 3.20
N VAL A 49 7.91 -6.84 2.12
CA VAL A 49 6.61 -6.16 2.18
C VAL A 49 5.54 -7.24 2.15
N ARG A 50 4.67 -7.25 3.16
CA ARG A 50 3.62 -8.27 3.30
C ARG A 50 2.29 -7.68 3.71
N PHE A 51 1.22 -8.31 3.23
CA PHE A 51 -0.12 -8.12 3.74
C PHE A 51 -0.44 -9.20 4.79
N HIS A 52 -1.60 -9.12 5.45
CA HIS A 52 -1.98 -10.11 6.48
C HIS A 52 -2.20 -11.54 5.93
N ARG A 53 -2.23 -11.67 4.60
CA ARG A 53 -2.34 -12.90 3.81
C ARG A 53 -1.60 -12.71 2.50
N ASP A 54 -1.38 -13.80 1.78
CA ASP A 54 -0.86 -13.74 0.40
C ASP A 54 -1.96 -13.13 -0.50
N VAL A 55 -1.55 -12.23 -1.41
CA VAL A 55 -2.47 -11.53 -2.31
C VAL A 55 -1.81 -11.29 -3.67
N ASP A 56 -2.54 -11.63 -4.72
CA ASP A 56 -2.15 -11.30 -6.10
C ASP A 56 -2.36 -9.79 -6.33
N LEU A 57 -1.35 -9.14 -6.91
CA LEU A 57 -1.37 -7.73 -7.28
C LEU A 57 -1.80 -7.59 -8.75
N PRO A 58 -2.47 -6.48 -9.12
CA PRO A 58 -2.77 -6.19 -10.51
C PRO A 58 -1.50 -6.10 -11.39
N ASP A 59 -1.61 -6.54 -12.64
CA ASP A 59 -0.52 -6.44 -13.62
C ASP A 59 0.03 -5.01 -13.71
N GLY A 60 1.31 -4.84 -13.41
CA GLY A 60 1.98 -3.54 -13.43
C GLY A 60 2.01 -2.80 -12.10
N ALA A 61 1.54 -3.41 -11.00
CA ALA A 61 1.74 -2.88 -9.66
C ALA A 61 3.22 -2.67 -9.35
N THR A 62 3.53 -1.57 -8.67
CA THR A 62 4.88 -1.17 -8.27
C THR A 62 4.96 -1.06 -6.77
N VAL A 63 5.91 -1.77 -6.16
CA VAL A 63 6.18 -1.69 -4.72
C VAL A 63 7.38 -0.78 -4.49
N THR A 64 7.19 0.32 -3.78
CA THR A 64 8.26 1.24 -3.39
C THR A 64 8.50 1.13 -1.90
N VAL A 65 9.73 0.78 -1.51
CA VAL A 65 10.18 0.76 -0.12
C VAL A 65 11.23 1.84 0.08
N LYS A 66 11.10 2.64 1.14
CA LYS A 66 12.00 3.75 1.44
C LYS A 66 12.62 3.60 2.82
N LEU A 67 13.90 3.93 2.90
CA LEU A 67 14.62 4.15 4.14
C LEU A 67 14.60 5.65 4.45
N LEU A 68 14.08 6.02 5.61
CA LEU A 68 13.77 7.40 5.95
C LEU A 68 14.44 7.81 7.27
N ASP A 69 14.98 9.03 7.32
CA ASP A 69 15.26 9.71 8.58
C ASP A 69 13.99 10.41 9.07
N THR A 70 13.52 9.98 10.24
CA THR A 70 12.35 10.53 10.93
C THR A 70 12.73 11.13 12.29
N SER A 71 14.00 11.54 12.46
CA SER A 71 14.52 12.10 13.71
C SER A 71 13.89 13.44 14.10
N LEU A 72 13.45 14.23 13.11
CA LEU A 72 12.82 15.53 13.33
C LEU A 72 11.31 15.35 13.35
N ALA A 73 10.71 15.54 14.52
CA ALA A 73 9.26 15.69 14.63
C ALA A 73 8.78 16.90 13.80
N ASP A 74 7.59 16.78 13.22
CA ASP A 74 6.91 17.85 12.47
C ASP A 74 7.63 18.36 11.20
N ALA A 75 8.61 17.60 10.70
CA ALA A 75 9.30 17.86 9.44
C ALA A 75 9.08 16.70 8.44
N SER A 76 9.20 17.00 7.14
CA SER A 76 9.22 15.95 6.13
C SER A 76 10.42 15.03 6.34
N ALA A 77 10.17 13.72 6.32
CA ALA A 77 11.23 12.73 6.44
C ALA A 77 12.22 12.83 5.28
N ILE A 78 13.51 12.59 5.56
CA ILE A 78 14.57 12.63 4.55
C ILE A 78 14.77 11.21 4.01
N GLU A 79 14.66 11.03 2.69
CA GLU A 79 14.94 9.75 2.03
C GLU A 79 16.45 9.48 2.00
N LEU A 80 16.86 8.35 2.57
CA LEU A 80 18.25 7.88 2.65
C LEU A 80 18.56 6.79 1.62
N GLY A 81 17.51 6.20 1.06
CA GLY A 81 17.58 5.12 0.09
C GLY A 81 16.19 4.61 -0.22
N ARG A 82 16.05 3.91 -1.34
CA ARG A 82 14.81 3.25 -1.73
C ARG A 82 15.07 2.04 -2.61
N ASP A 83 14.11 1.14 -2.62
CA ASP A 83 13.99 0.04 -3.58
C ASP A 83 12.63 0.16 -4.28
N VAL A 84 12.61 -0.10 -5.59
CA VAL A 84 11.43 0.00 -6.44
C VAL A 84 11.30 -1.29 -7.22
N ILE A 85 10.31 -2.09 -6.85
CA ILE A 85 10.01 -3.37 -7.48
C ILE A 85 8.86 -3.14 -8.46
N GLU A 86 9.20 -3.02 -9.74
CA GLU A 86 8.23 -2.88 -10.82
C GLU A 86 7.57 -4.22 -11.14
N LYS A 87 6.28 -4.17 -11.53
CA LYS A 87 5.50 -5.35 -11.94
C LYS A 87 5.50 -6.46 -10.89
N ALA A 88 5.33 -6.10 -9.63
CA ALA A 88 5.13 -7.07 -8.58
C ALA A 88 3.80 -7.81 -8.81
N GLU A 89 3.85 -9.15 -8.84
CA GLU A 89 2.68 -9.99 -9.14
C GLU A 89 1.92 -10.39 -7.86
N GLN A 90 2.58 -10.41 -6.70
CA GLN A 90 1.97 -10.83 -5.44
C GLN A 90 2.71 -10.23 -4.24
N LEU A 91 2.02 -10.15 -3.10
CA LEU A 91 2.63 -10.03 -1.79
C LEU A 91 2.60 -11.40 -1.09
N PRO A 92 3.65 -11.77 -0.32
CA PRO A 92 4.80 -10.95 0.04
C PRO A 92 5.83 -10.76 -1.09
N VAL A 93 6.55 -9.64 -1.06
CA VAL A 93 7.67 -9.35 -1.97
C VAL A 93 8.91 -8.91 -1.19
N GLN A 94 10.09 -9.38 -1.60
CA GLN A 94 11.36 -9.03 -0.98
C GLN A 94 11.88 -7.68 -1.48
N PHE A 95 12.49 -6.92 -0.59
CA PHE A 95 13.19 -5.67 -0.92
C PHE A 95 14.61 -5.65 -0.35
N ALA A 96 15.48 -4.86 -0.98
CA ALA A 96 16.84 -4.60 -0.53
C ALA A 96 17.23 -3.14 -0.82
N ILE A 97 17.37 -2.34 0.24
CA ILE A 97 17.70 -0.91 0.11
C ILE A 97 19.18 -0.69 0.43
N GLU A 98 19.94 -0.25 -0.57
CA GLU A 98 21.30 0.24 -0.37
C GLU A 98 21.30 1.66 0.23
N TYR A 99 22.21 1.92 1.17
CA TYR A 99 22.39 3.22 1.82
C TYR A 99 23.87 3.47 2.18
N ASP A 100 24.24 4.73 2.40
CA ASP A 100 25.57 5.10 2.93
C ASP A 100 25.54 5.12 4.48
N PRO A 101 26.30 4.26 5.18
CA PRO A 101 26.42 4.26 6.63
C PRO A 101 26.84 5.61 7.22
N ALA A 102 27.63 6.41 6.49
CA ALA A 102 28.03 7.74 6.93
C ALA A 102 26.82 8.69 7.01
N GLU A 103 25.77 8.46 6.21
CA GLU A 103 24.53 9.22 6.31
C GLU A 103 23.71 8.82 7.53
N ILE A 104 23.90 7.65 8.12
CA ILE A 104 23.18 7.22 9.33
C ILE A 104 23.78 7.85 10.60
N GLU A 105 25.08 8.18 10.57
CA GLU A 105 25.79 8.69 11.73
C GLU A 105 25.17 9.99 12.27
N GLY A 106 24.83 9.99 13.55
CA GLY A 106 24.24 11.15 14.24
C GLY A 106 22.73 11.31 14.08
N ARG A 107 22.06 10.46 13.27
CA ARG A 107 20.59 10.45 13.18
C ARG A 107 19.98 9.68 14.34
N ALA A 108 18.87 10.18 14.86
CA ALA A 108 18.25 9.66 16.05
C ALA A 108 17.27 8.52 15.73
N GLU A 109 16.57 8.58 14.60
CA GLU A 109 15.49 7.65 14.26
C GLU A 109 15.44 7.39 12.76
N ILE A 110 15.64 6.12 12.38
CA ILE A 110 15.58 5.67 10.99
C ILE A 110 14.45 4.66 10.87
N THR A 111 13.60 4.82 9.85
CA THR A 111 12.40 4.02 9.65
C THR A 111 12.26 3.55 8.21
N LEU A 112 11.50 2.49 8.02
CA LEU A 112 11.07 2.01 6.72
C LEU A 112 9.64 2.46 6.43
N SER A 113 9.37 2.75 5.16
CA SER A 113 8.02 2.95 4.63
C SER A 113 7.84 2.14 3.35
N ALA A 114 6.67 1.53 3.17
CA ALA A 114 6.31 0.83 1.95
C ALA A 114 5.01 1.39 1.38
N ARG A 115 4.97 1.49 0.05
CA ARG A 115 3.78 1.80 -0.75
C ARG A 115 3.68 0.80 -1.91
N VAL A 116 2.46 0.43 -2.26
CA VAL A 116 2.16 -0.36 -3.46
C VAL A 116 1.21 0.46 -4.31
N GLU A 117 1.59 0.73 -5.55
CA GLU A 117 0.90 1.66 -6.44
C GLU A 117 0.63 1.00 -7.80
N LEU A 118 -0.47 1.36 -8.46
CA LEU A 118 -0.75 1.03 -9.87
C LEU A 118 -0.90 2.34 -10.65
N GLY A 119 0.14 2.72 -11.38
CA GLY A 119 0.20 4.06 -11.98
C GLY A 119 0.23 5.13 -10.89
N ASP A 120 -0.78 6.00 -10.85
CA ASP A 120 -0.92 7.06 -9.85
C ASP A 120 -1.82 6.66 -8.66
N GLU A 121 -2.36 5.44 -8.67
CA GLU A 121 -3.28 4.95 -7.64
C GLU A 121 -2.52 4.22 -6.52
N LEU A 122 -2.72 4.64 -5.27
CA LEU A 122 -2.14 3.99 -4.09
C LEU A 122 -3.03 2.83 -3.64
N LEU A 123 -2.53 1.60 -3.76
CA LEU A 123 -3.24 0.37 -3.41
C LEU A 123 -2.99 -0.05 -1.96
N TYR A 124 -1.74 0.01 -1.50
CA TYR A 124 -1.36 -0.38 -0.14
C TYR A 124 -0.31 0.56 0.46
N ILE A 125 -0.33 0.75 1.80
CA ILE A 125 0.65 1.55 2.55
C ILE A 125 0.88 0.95 3.93
N ASN A 126 2.05 1.15 4.55
CA ASN A 126 2.21 0.87 5.97
C ASN A 126 1.63 2.00 6.84
N ASP A 127 0.88 1.64 7.88
CA ASP A 127 0.28 2.57 8.87
C ASP A 127 1.01 2.58 10.21
N THR A 128 1.91 1.63 10.41
CA THR A 128 2.75 1.50 11.61
C THR A 128 4.20 1.86 11.31
N VAL A 129 4.90 2.34 12.33
CA VAL A 129 6.31 2.72 12.23
C VAL A 129 7.18 1.47 12.25
N HIS A 130 8.07 1.33 11.27
CA HIS A 130 9.04 0.22 11.17
C HIS A 130 10.47 0.74 11.41
N PRO A 131 10.92 0.88 12.66
CA PRO A 131 12.24 1.44 12.96
C PRO A 131 13.36 0.43 12.70
N VAL A 132 14.49 0.91 12.18
CA VAL A 132 15.68 0.11 11.83
C VAL A 132 16.98 0.84 12.18
N LEU A 133 18.10 0.12 12.21
CA LEU A 133 19.50 0.59 12.31
C LEU A 133 19.90 1.30 13.62
N THR A 134 19.10 2.22 14.14
CA THR A 134 19.43 3.08 15.29
C THR A 134 18.61 2.70 16.53
N ARG A 135 18.99 3.22 17.71
CA ARG A 135 18.32 2.97 19.00
C ARG A 135 18.12 1.49 19.38
N GLY A 136 19.01 0.61 18.90
CA GLY A 136 18.92 -0.83 19.16
C GLY A 136 17.89 -1.58 18.30
N ASN A 137 17.29 -0.91 17.31
CA ASN A 137 16.40 -1.55 16.34
C ASN A 137 17.18 -2.49 15.41
N PRO A 138 16.53 -3.52 14.85
CA PRO A 138 17.18 -4.46 13.96
C PRO A 138 17.66 -3.76 12.68
N ARG A 139 18.64 -4.36 12.02
CA ARG A 139 19.10 -3.90 10.70
C ARG A 139 18.05 -4.19 9.63
N ASN A 140 17.48 -5.39 9.66
CA ASN A 140 16.51 -5.89 8.70
C ASN A 140 15.14 -6.00 9.37
N SER A 141 14.08 -5.70 8.63
CA SER A 141 12.72 -5.74 9.17
C SER A 141 11.70 -5.91 8.06
N ASP A 142 10.69 -6.73 8.30
CA ASP A 142 9.54 -6.84 7.40
C ASP A 142 8.57 -5.68 7.63
N ILE A 143 7.86 -5.32 6.57
CA ILE A 143 6.89 -4.22 6.58
C ILE A 143 5.51 -4.81 6.34
N ARG A 144 4.59 -4.54 7.27
CA ARG A 144 3.17 -4.88 7.06
C ARG A 144 2.48 -3.67 6.44
N VAL A 145 1.81 -3.91 5.32
CA VAL A 145 0.97 -2.90 4.69
C VAL A 145 -0.51 -3.14 4.97
N ILE A 146 -1.30 -2.10 4.85
CA ILE A 146 -2.77 -2.08 4.83
C ILE A 146 -3.25 -1.64 3.45
N SER A 147 -4.48 -2.01 3.07
CA SER A 147 -5.12 -1.51 1.85
C SER A 147 -5.47 -0.03 2.01
N VAL A 148 -5.18 0.78 0.99
CA VAL A 148 -5.55 2.22 0.93
C VAL A 148 -6.86 2.43 0.18
N SER A 149 -7.29 1.41 -0.57
CA SER A 149 -8.47 1.48 -1.41
C SER A 149 -9.74 1.74 -0.59
N GLU A 150 -10.34 2.91 -0.81
CA GLU A 150 -11.75 3.22 -0.55
C GLU A 150 -12.70 2.29 -1.36
N PHE A 151 -12.19 1.60 -2.39
CA PHE A 151 -12.91 0.64 -3.25
C PHE A 151 -12.92 -0.80 -2.73
N ASP A 152 -12.50 -1.02 -1.49
CA ASP A 152 -13.02 -2.16 -0.74
C ASP A 152 -14.44 -1.89 -0.23
N GLN A 153 -14.92 -0.64 -0.21
CA GLN A 153 -16.24 -0.22 0.25
C GLN A 153 -17.28 -0.24 -0.87
N CYS A 154 -18.43 -0.87 -0.64
CA CYS A 154 -19.52 -0.86 -1.62
C CYS A 154 -20.25 0.50 -1.59
N ILE A 155 -19.92 1.39 -2.52
CA ILE A 155 -20.44 2.78 -2.64
C ILE A 155 -21.82 2.90 -3.31
N ALA A 156 -22.46 1.76 -3.63
CA ALA A 156 -23.81 1.68 -4.17
C ALA A 156 -24.64 0.71 -3.30
N PRO A 157 -25.99 0.81 -3.31
CA PRO A 157 -26.83 -0.20 -2.66
C PRO A 157 -26.41 -1.60 -3.11
N LEU A 158 -26.21 -2.50 -2.15
CA LEU A 158 -25.84 -3.89 -2.44
C LEU A 158 -27.08 -4.66 -2.86
N PRO A 159 -27.24 -5.04 -4.13
CA PRO A 159 -28.39 -5.81 -4.55
C PRO A 159 -28.26 -7.25 -4.07
N GLY A 160 -29.40 -7.89 -3.83
CA GLY A 160 -29.46 -9.28 -3.43
C GLY A 160 -30.73 -9.97 -3.86
N GLN A 161 -30.70 -11.29 -3.78
CA GLN A 161 -31.80 -12.18 -4.10
C GLN A 161 -31.94 -13.24 -3.00
N ILE A 162 -33.14 -13.37 -2.46
CA ILE A 162 -33.53 -14.48 -1.60
C ILE A 162 -34.34 -15.48 -2.42
N HIS A 163 -33.91 -16.74 -2.38
CA HIS A 163 -34.53 -17.86 -3.09
C HIS A 163 -35.23 -18.78 -2.08
N SER A 164 -36.24 -19.51 -2.52
CA SER A 164 -36.79 -20.64 -1.76
C SER A 164 -37.42 -21.62 -2.73
N SER A 165 -37.13 -22.92 -2.56
CA SER A 165 -37.80 -23.98 -3.30
C SER A 165 -39.06 -24.52 -2.60
N PHE A 166 -39.40 -23.99 -1.42
CA PHE A 166 -40.49 -24.48 -0.57
C PHE A 166 -41.80 -23.72 -0.75
N TRP A 167 -41.82 -22.69 -1.61
CA TRP A 167 -42.99 -21.86 -1.88
C TRP A 167 -43.06 -21.52 -3.37
N ASP A 168 -44.21 -21.80 -3.99
CA ASP A 168 -44.42 -21.66 -5.44
C ASP A 168 -45.47 -20.60 -5.81
N GLY A 169 -45.96 -19.81 -4.85
CA GLY A 169 -46.94 -18.75 -5.05
C GLY A 169 -46.47 -17.35 -4.67
N ASP A 170 -47.37 -16.38 -4.79
CA ASP A 170 -47.18 -15.06 -4.21
C ASP A 170 -47.20 -15.16 -2.68
N LEU A 171 -46.32 -14.42 -2.02
CA LEU A 171 -46.37 -14.22 -0.57
C LEU A 171 -47.57 -13.33 -0.21
N PRO A 172 -48.13 -13.48 1.00
CA PRO A 172 -49.20 -12.60 1.48
C PRO A 172 -48.84 -11.11 1.42
N ASP A 173 -49.84 -10.24 1.25
CA ASP A 173 -49.63 -8.77 1.19
C ASP A 173 -49.05 -8.19 2.49
N ASP A 174 -49.24 -8.86 3.64
CA ASP A 174 -48.66 -8.49 4.93
C ASP A 174 -47.25 -9.05 5.15
N ALA A 175 -46.72 -9.80 4.17
CA ALA A 175 -45.40 -10.38 4.27
C ALA A 175 -44.31 -9.32 4.20
N PHE A 176 -43.32 -9.43 5.08
CA PHE A 176 -42.14 -8.57 5.04
C PHE A 176 -40.85 -9.38 5.28
N LEU A 177 -39.79 -8.91 4.65
CA LEU A 177 -38.45 -9.46 4.72
C LEU A 177 -37.60 -8.54 5.60
N GLU A 178 -37.09 -9.07 6.71
CA GLU A 178 -36.08 -8.42 7.54
C GLU A 178 -34.71 -9.00 7.18
N ILE A 179 -33.78 -8.14 6.77
CA ILE A 179 -32.39 -8.51 6.48
C ILE A 179 -31.46 -7.83 7.46
N ARG A 180 -30.53 -8.61 8.02
CA ARG A 180 -29.37 -8.10 8.75
C ARG A 180 -28.09 -8.61 8.14
N LEU A 181 -27.14 -7.70 7.93
CA LEU A 181 -25.78 -8.03 7.55
C LEU A 181 -24.88 -7.84 8.76
N TRP A 182 -24.14 -8.90 9.12
CA TRP A 182 -23.23 -8.91 10.27
C TRP A 182 -21.79 -9.06 9.80
N ASP A 183 -20.90 -8.26 10.35
CA ASP A 183 -19.46 -8.46 10.24
C ASP A 183 -19.00 -9.41 11.34
N VAL A 184 -18.38 -10.51 10.90
CA VAL A 184 -17.85 -11.61 11.73
C VAL A 184 -16.37 -11.83 11.45
N SER A 185 -15.65 -10.78 11.06
CA SER A 185 -14.21 -10.81 10.77
C SER A 185 -13.39 -11.10 12.02
N GLU A 186 -13.81 -10.55 13.15
CA GLU A 186 -13.22 -10.83 14.45
C GLU A 186 -13.91 -12.07 15.09
N PRO A 187 -13.16 -13.05 15.63
CA PRO A 187 -13.76 -14.29 16.13
C PRO A 187 -14.72 -14.11 17.31
N GLU A 188 -14.52 -13.05 18.10
CA GLU A 188 -15.31 -12.77 19.32
C GLU A 188 -16.33 -11.65 19.13
N GLU A 189 -16.39 -11.05 17.94
CA GLU A 189 -17.30 -9.94 17.65
C GLU A 189 -18.25 -10.29 16.51
N ARG A 190 -19.50 -9.85 16.66
CA ARG A 190 -20.54 -9.95 15.64
C ARG A 190 -21.21 -8.58 15.54
N LEU A 191 -20.71 -7.76 14.63
CA LEU A 191 -21.09 -6.34 14.53
C LEU A 191 -22.20 -6.16 13.50
N LEU A 192 -23.28 -5.49 13.87
CA LEU A 192 -24.37 -5.19 12.94
C LEU A 192 -23.91 -4.10 11.97
N VAL A 193 -23.93 -4.42 10.69
CA VAL A 193 -23.45 -3.57 9.59
C VAL A 193 -24.64 -2.88 8.94
N VAL A 194 -25.65 -3.67 8.57
CA VAL A 194 -26.89 -3.18 7.97
C VAL A 194 -28.08 -3.90 8.59
N GLU A 195 -29.15 -3.16 8.83
CA GLU A 195 -30.49 -3.70 9.07
C GLU A 195 -31.47 -3.02 8.12
N ALA A 196 -32.26 -3.81 7.40
CA ALA A 196 -33.23 -3.32 6.43
C ALA A 196 -34.50 -4.16 6.45
N ARG A 197 -35.63 -3.54 6.12
CA ARG A 197 -36.93 -4.17 6.03
C ARG A 197 -37.55 -3.86 4.66
N PHE A 198 -38.06 -4.90 4.01
CA PHE A 198 -38.71 -4.84 2.70
C PHE A 198 -40.13 -5.39 2.82
N GLU A 199 -41.08 -4.74 2.16
CA GLU A 199 -42.50 -5.11 2.09
C GLU A 199 -42.87 -5.34 0.62
N ASP A 200 -44.12 -5.70 0.31
CA ASP A 200 -44.58 -5.94 -1.07
C ASP A 200 -43.72 -6.97 -1.83
N LEU A 201 -43.41 -8.09 -1.17
CA LEU A 201 -42.37 -9.04 -1.60
C LEU A 201 -42.68 -9.79 -2.92
N GLY A 202 -43.96 -9.91 -3.28
CA GLY A 202 -44.38 -10.69 -4.44
C GLY A 202 -44.04 -12.17 -4.30
N SER A 203 -43.30 -12.74 -5.26
CA SER A 203 -42.91 -14.15 -5.28
C SER A 203 -41.39 -14.32 -5.25
N PHE A 204 -40.90 -15.49 -4.83
CA PHE A 204 -39.49 -15.83 -4.98
C PHE A 204 -39.04 -15.87 -6.46
N PRO A 205 -37.80 -15.46 -6.80
CA PRO A 205 -36.79 -14.90 -5.90
C PRO A 205 -37.11 -13.44 -5.52
N ILE A 206 -37.03 -13.14 -4.23
CA ILE A 206 -37.25 -11.79 -3.70
C ILE A 206 -35.98 -10.99 -3.92
N HIS A 207 -36.11 -9.85 -4.61
CA HIS A 207 -35.00 -8.94 -4.84
C HIS A 207 -34.99 -7.87 -3.75
N PHE A 208 -33.80 -7.50 -3.28
CA PHE A 208 -33.61 -6.46 -2.27
C PHE A 208 -32.37 -5.63 -2.58
N GLU A 209 -32.30 -4.43 -2.01
CA GLU A 209 -31.12 -3.55 -2.08
C GLU A 209 -30.80 -3.07 -0.66
N LEU A 210 -29.62 -3.42 -0.15
CA LEU A 210 -29.20 -2.98 1.17
C LEU A 210 -28.77 -1.51 1.13
N PRO A 211 -29.24 -0.69 2.09
CA PRO A 211 -28.83 0.72 2.18
C PRO A 211 -27.33 0.85 2.42
N HIS A 212 -26.73 1.92 1.89
CA HIS A 212 -25.29 2.15 1.87
C HIS A 212 -24.83 3.35 2.72
N GLU A 213 -25.75 4.20 3.20
CA GLU A 213 -25.36 5.43 3.92
C GLU A 213 -24.66 5.09 5.25
N GLY A 214 -23.37 5.40 5.34
CA GLY A 214 -22.57 5.27 6.56
C GLY A 214 -22.11 3.84 6.87
N VAL A 215 -22.19 2.93 5.89
CA VAL A 215 -21.86 1.52 6.08
C VAL A 215 -20.57 1.17 5.34
N GLU A 216 -19.50 0.93 6.08
CA GLU A 216 -18.21 0.46 5.53
C GLU A 216 -18.24 -1.06 5.35
N ILE A 217 -18.48 -1.52 4.13
CA ILE A 217 -18.51 -2.97 3.79
C ILE A 217 -17.26 -3.32 2.98
N SER A 218 -16.36 -4.12 3.54
CA SER A 218 -15.05 -4.46 2.96
C SER A 218 -14.98 -5.90 2.45
N ARG A 219 -14.48 -6.15 1.23
CA ARG A 219 -14.18 -7.52 0.76
C ARG A 219 -13.14 -8.28 1.61
N HIS A 220 -12.44 -7.58 2.49
CA HIS A 220 -11.47 -8.16 3.42
C HIS A 220 -12.12 -8.73 4.67
N HIS A 221 -13.39 -8.41 4.88
CA HIS A 221 -14.16 -8.83 6.05
C HIS A 221 -14.99 -10.07 5.72
N ARG A 222 -15.38 -10.81 6.76
CA ARG A 222 -16.29 -11.97 6.66
C ARG A 222 -17.67 -11.54 7.09
N TYR A 223 -18.68 -11.88 6.29
CA TYR A 223 -20.05 -11.49 6.56
C TYR A 223 -21.01 -12.67 6.72
N GLU A 224 -21.99 -12.46 7.58
CA GLU A 224 -23.17 -13.30 7.70
C GLU A 224 -24.41 -12.50 7.31
N LEU A 225 -25.20 -13.07 6.40
CA LEU A 225 -26.52 -12.56 6.06
C LEU A 225 -27.56 -13.32 6.89
N GLU A 226 -28.37 -12.59 7.65
CA GLU A 226 -29.62 -13.08 8.20
C GLU A 226 -30.77 -12.55 7.35
N ALA A 227 -31.66 -13.44 6.92
CA ALA A 227 -32.86 -13.11 6.17
C ALA A 227 -34.05 -13.84 6.81
N ASN A 228 -35.03 -13.06 7.27
CA ASN A 228 -36.22 -13.55 7.96
C ASN A 228 -37.46 -13.03 7.24
N ILE A 229 -38.35 -13.94 6.83
CA ILE A 229 -39.64 -13.59 6.23
C ILE A 229 -40.74 -13.87 7.23
N TRP A 230 -41.52 -12.84 7.49
CA TRP A 230 -42.63 -12.84 8.44
C TRP A 230 -43.93 -12.58 7.70
N PHE A 231 -44.99 -13.30 8.05
CA PHE A 231 -46.38 -13.01 7.68
C PHE A 231 -47.31 -13.67 8.69
N ASP A 232 -48.57 -13.25 8.74
CA ASP A 232 -49.54 -13.68 9.75
C ASP A 232 -49.06 -13.43 11.20
N GLY A 233 -48.11 -12.50 11.38
CA GLY A 233 -47.50 -12.18 12.68
C GLY A 233 -46.48 -13.20 13.21
N GLU A 234 -46.07 -14.17 12.39
CA GLU A 234 -45.11 -15.22 12.76
C GLU A 234 -43.92 -15.27 11.80
N LEU A 235 -42.78 -15.80 12.28
CA LEU A 235 -41.62 -16.08 11.43
C LEU A 235 -41.90 -17.34 10.63
N GLN A 236 -41.85 -17.24 9.31
CA GLN A 236 -42.25 -18.31 8.41
C GLN A 236 -41.06 -18.88 7.66
N PHE A 237 -40.12 -18.03 7.21
CA PHE A 237 -38.88 -18.47 6.57
C PHE A 237 -37.65 -17.80 7.20
N HIS A 238 -36.55 -18.55 7.28
CA HIS A 238 -35.26 -18.04 7.76
C HIS A 238 -34.07 -18.83 7.20
N ILE A 239 -32.86 -18.35 7.47
CA ILE A 239 -31.60 -19.08 7.18
C ILE A 239 -31.19 -19.87 8.44
N PRO A 240 -31.26 -21.22 8.40
CA PRO A 240 -31.33 -22.03 9.61
C PRO A 240 -30.05 -22.13 10.42
N ASN A 241 -28.88 -22.12 9.78
CA ASN A 241 -27.61 -22.31 10.48
C ASN A 241 -26.54 -21.31 10.00
N GLN A 242 -25.51 -21.15 10.83
CA GLN A 242 -24.43 -20.21 10.59
C GLN A 242 -23.68 -20.49 9.28
N ASP A 243 -23.46 -21.76 8.92
CA ASP A 243 -22.76 -22.11 7.69
C ASP A 243 -23.49 -21.63 6.43
N TRP A 244 -24.82 -21.55 6.48
CA TRP A 244 -25.66 -21.07 5.38
C TRP A 244 -25.85 -19.55 5.41
N ARG A 245 -25.62 -18.91 6.56
CA ARG A 245 -25.60 -17.44 6.69
C ARG A 245 -24.33 -16.83 6.10
N ARG A 246 -23.22 -17.57 6.10
CA ARG A 246 -21.95 -17.08 5.53
C ARG A 246 -22.14 -16.71 4.08
N THR A 247 -21.91 -15.44 3.78
CA THR A 247 -22.00 -14.92 2.42
C THR A 247 -20.63 -14.45 1.96
N ILE A 248 -20.29 -14.76 0.71
CA ILE A 248 -19.12 -14.19 0.06
C ILE A 248 -19.60 -12.92 -0.61
N LEU A 249 -19.15 -11.78 -0.12
CA LEU A 249 -19.42 -10.54 -0.81
C LEU A 249 -18.67 -10.53 -2.14
N PRO A 250 -19.36 -10.25 -3.25
CA PRO A 250 -18.73 -10.24 -4.56
C PRO A 250 -17.88 -8.95 -4.72
N TYR A 251 -16.94 -8.97 -5.66
CA TYR A 251 -15.99 -7.87 -5.91
C TYR A 251 -16.71 -6.54 -6.21
N CYS A 252 -16.55 -5.47 -5.39
CA CYS A 252 -17.26 -4.18 -5.51
C CYS A 252 -16.59 -3.07 -6.40
N PRO A 253 -16.42 -3.22 -7.74
CA PRO A 253 -16.08 -2.06 -8.59
C PRO A 253 -17.27 -1.31 -9.19
N ASP A 254 -18.32 -1.98 -9.69
CA ASP A 254 -19.25 -1.32 -10.64
C ASP A 254 -20.73 -1.79 -10.56
N GLY A 255 -21.16 -2.47 -9.50
CA GLY A 255 -22.58 -2.85 -9.28
C GLY A 255 -23.23 -3.81 -10.29
N ASN A 256 -22.62 -4.05 -11.46
CA ASN A 256 -23.23 -4.77 -12.59
C ASN A 256 -23.10 -6.30 -12.52
N ASN A 257 -22.47 -6.87 -11.50
CA ASN A 257 -22.28 -8.33 -11.40
C ASN A 257 -22.34 -8.88 -9.96
N LEU A 258 -22.98 -8.15 -9.04
CA LEU A 258 -22.79 -8.30 -7.60
C LEU A 258 -24.10 -8.49 -6.86
N SER A 259 -24.70 -9.69 -6.94
CA SER A 259 -25.87 -10.02 -6.12
C SER A 259 -25.45 -10.91 -4.97
N ILE A 260 -25.82 -10.53 -3.74
CA ILE A 260 -25.87 -11.50 -2.64
C ILE A 260 -26.99 -12.49 -3.00
N VAL A 261 -26.69 -13.79 -3.09
CA VAL A 261 -27.70 -14.82 -3.35
C VAL A 261 -27.72 -15.78 -2.17
N ASN A 262 -28.91 -15.99 -1.59
CA ASN A 262 -29.08 -16.93 -0.49
C ASN A 262 -30.45 -17.60 -0.55
N ASP A 263 -30.60 -18.73 0.14
CA ASP A 263 -31.83 -19.50 0.25
C ASP A 263 -32.44 -19.37 1.65
N VAL A 264 -33.76 -19.24 1.73
CA VAL A 264 -34.51 -19.30 3.00
C VAL A 264 -35.40 -20.54 3.05
N PHE A 265 -35.57 -21.03 4.27
CA PHE A 265 -36.19 -22.31 4.56
C PHE A 265 -37.35 -22.13 5.54
N PRO A 266 -38.43 -22.92 5.41
CA PRO A 266 -39.59 -22.78 6.27
C PRO A 266 -39.24 -23.21 7.71
N VAL A 267 -39.65 -22.40 8.69
CA VAL A 267 -39.41 -22.67 10.12
C VAL A 267 -40.01 -24.01 10.56
N SER A 268 -41.10 -24.44 9.93
CA SER A 268 -41.75 -25.72 10.21
C SER A 268 -40.88 -26.94 9.91
N GLU A 269 -39.97 -26.84 8.94
CA GLU A 269 -39.05 -27.94 8.56
C GLU A 269 -37.66 -27.76 9.15
N PHE A 270 -37.23 -26.50 9.29
CA PHE A 270 -35.93 -26.13 9.83
C PHE A 270 -36.16 -25.13 10.96
N PRO A 271 -36.31 -25.58 12.22
CA PRO A 271 -36.49 -24.66 13.34
C PRO A 271 -35.27 -23.75 13.54
N ALA A 272 -35.49 -22.54 14.06
CA ALA A 272 -34.40 -21.67 14.52
C ALA A 272 -33.67 -22.29 15.72
N GLU A 273 -32.34 -22.25 15.69
CA GLU A 273 -31.46 -22.64 16.81
C GLU A 273 -31.52 -21.63 17.97
#